data_AF-A0A3D8X7X1-F1
#
_entry.id   AF-A0A3D8X7X1-F1
#
_cell.length_a   1.000
_cell.length_b   1.000
_cell.length_c   1.000
_cell.angle_alpha   90.00
_cell.angle_beta   90.00
_cell.angle_gamma   90.00
#
_symmetry.space_group_name_H-M   'P 1'
#
loop_
_entity.id
_entity.type
_entity.pdbx_description
1 polymer ?
#
loop_
_entity_poly.entity_id
_entity_poly.type
_entity_poly.pdbx_seq_one_letter_code
_entity_poly.pdbx_strand_id
1 'polypeptide(L)'
;MKKILLFTLVALLATFFIDRVYSERNQAQLQQTVINEIKKTNQTKEEASILDFNELCDFRWDKVYVFGPETTRSEVNEKLGFTWSEAKAKGIGKDKKDNFIVFVENDQVTQYLKIPASYGTIVPKTSVANES
;
A
#
# COMPACT_ATOMS: atom_id res chain seq x y z
N MET A 1 -5.12 -4.60 -41.93
CA MET A 1 -4.65 -3.53 -41.01
C MET A 1 -5.63 -3.27 -39.87
N LYS A 2 -6.89 -2.84 -40.10
CA LYS A 2 -7.88 -2.59 -39.01
C LYS A 2 -8.11 -3.79 -38.06
N LYS A 3 -8.13 -5.02 -38.57
CA LYS A 3 -8.31 -6.24 -37.75
C LYS A 3 -7.13 -6.48 -36.79
N ILE A 4 -5.90 -6.29 -37.25
CA ILE A 4 -4.69 -6.43 -36.43
C ILE A 4 -4.66 -5.37 -35.33
N LEU A 5 -5.03 -4.13 -35.67
CA LEU A 5 -5.09 -3.01 -34.72
C LEU A 5 -6.18 -3.21 -33.64
N LEU A 6 -7.28 -3.87 -34.00
CA LEU A 6 -8.33 -4.25 -33.04
C LEU A 6 -7.84 -5.37 -32.09
N PHE A 7 -7.11 -6.37 -32.60
CA PHE A 7 -6.55 -7.44 -31.76
C PHE A 7 -5.52 -6.91 -30.76
N THR A 8 -4.61 -6.01 -31.16
CA THR A 8 -3.64 -5.40 -30.23
C THR A 8 -4.33 -4.53 -29.18
N LEU A 9 -5.36 -3.76 -29.55
CA LEU A 9 -6.12 -2.97 -28.58
C LEU A 9 -6.83 -3.85 -27.55
N VAL A 10 -7.44 -4.95 -27.98
CA VAL A 10 -8.11 -5.91 -27.08
C VAL A 10 -7.11 -6.59 -26.15
N ALA A 11 -5.92 -6.95 -26.64
CA ALA A 11 -4.86 -7.55 -25.82
C ALA A 11 -4.34 -6.58 -24.74
N LEU A 12 -4.10 -5.31 -25.09
CA LEU A 12 -3.69 -4.26 -24.15
C LEU A 12 -4.75 -3.97 -23.07
N LEU A 13 -6.02 -3.97 -23.47
CA LEU A 13 -7.12 -3.83 -22.51
C LEU A 13 -7.18 -5.04 -21.59
N ALA A 14 -7.04 -6.26 -22.12
CA ALA A 14 -7.06 -7.48 -21.31
C ALA A 14 -5.92 -7.51 -20.27
N THR A 15 -4.69 -7.12 -20.63
CA THR A 15 -3.58 -7.00 -19.66
C THR A 15 -3.91 -5.97 -18.58
N PHE A 16 -4.41 -4.80 -18.96
CA PHE A 16 -4.79 -3.76 -18.00
C PHE A 16 -5.90 -4.20 -17.03
N PHE A 17 -6.90 -4.95 -17.50
CA PHE A 17 -7.96 -5.50 -16.65
C PHE A 17 -7.45 -6.62 -15.74
N ILE A 18 -6.56 -7.48 -16.23
CA ILE A 18 -5.91 -8.51 -15.42
C ILE A 18 -5.11 -7.86 -14.30
N ASP A 19 -4.27 -6.87 -14.61
CA ASP A 19 -3.46 -6.13 -13.64
C ASP A 19 -4.32 -5.50 -12.53
N ARG A 20 -5.47 -4.91 -12.90
CA ARG A 20 -6.38 -4.27 -11.95
C ARG A 20 -7.06 -5.29 -11.02
N VAL A 21 -7.54 -6.42 -11.54
CA VAL A 21 -8.18 -7.47 -10.73
C VAL A 21 -7.15 -8.20 -9.85
N TYR A 22 -5.94 -8.40 -10.35
CA TYR A 22 -4.83 -8.98 -9.60
C TYR A 22 -4.44 -8.07 -8.43
N SER A 23 -4.38 -6.76 -8.67
CA SER A 23 -4.06 -5.75 -7.66
C SER A 23 -5.02 -5.74 -6.47
N GLU A 24 -6.34 -5.78 -6.68
CA GLU A 24 -7.31 -5.72 -5.58
C GLU A 24 -7.29 -6.97 -4.68
N ARG A 25 -7.10 -8.16 -5.27
CA ARG A 25 -7.01 -9.40 -4.50
C ARG A 25 -5.72 -9.45 -3.67
N ASN A 26 -4.60 -9.09 -4.28
CA ASN A 26 -3.31 -9.04 -3.60
C ASN A 26 -3.34 -8.02 -2.46
N GLN A 27 -4.01 -6.89 -2.65
CA GLN A 27 -4.21 -5.89 -1.61
C GLN A 27 -4.95 -6.47 -0.39
N ALA A 28 -6.09 -7.13 -0.62
CA ALA A 28 -6.89 -7.70 0.46
C ALA A 28 -6.11 -8.80 1.22
N GLN A 29 -5.38 -9.64 0.48
CA GLN A 29 -4.53 -10.68 1.07
C GLN A 29 -3.40 -10.07 1.90
N LEU A 30 -2.65 -9.09 1.36
CA LEU A 30 -1.59 -8.43 2.09
C LEU A 30 -2.11 -7.75 3.36
N GLN A 31 -3.24 -7.06 3.28
CA GLN A 31 -3.86 -6.43 4.45
C GLN A 31 -4.19 -7.47 5.52
N GLN A 32 -4.73 -8.62 5.12
CA GLN A 32 -5.05 -9.69 6.05
C GLN A 32 -3.78 -10.30 6.67
N THR A 33 -2.73 -10.52 5.88
CA THR A 33 -1.44 -11.03 6.35
C THR A 33 -0.82 -10.10 7.38
N VAL A 34 -0.74 -8.80 7.09
CA VAL A 34 -0.20 -7.79 8.02
C VAL A 34 -1.03 -7.72 9.31
N ILE A 35 -2.36 -7.68 9.20
CA ILE A 35 -3.24 -7.66 10.39
C ILE A 35 -3.06 -8.93 11.23
N ASN A 36 -2.91 -10.09 10.61
CA ASN A 36 -2.70 -11.35 11.32
C ASN A 36 -1.36 -11.36 12.05
N GLU A 37 -0.30 -10.84 11.45
CA GLU A 37 1.02 -10.77 12.07
C GLU A 37 1.03 -9.83 13.29
N ILE A 38 0.38 -8.68 13.17
CA ILE A 38 0.16 -7.75 14.30
C ILE A 38 -0.63 -8.45 15.42
N LYS A 39 -1.69 -9.18 15.08
CA LYS A 39 -2.50 -9.92 16.07
C LYS A 39 -1.71 -11.00 16.80
N LYS A 40 -0.85 -11.76 16.10
CA LYS A 40 0.01 -12.77 16.73
C LYS A 40 0.96 -12.14 17.74
N THR A 41 1.58 -11.02 17.38
CA THR A 41 2.53 -10.32 18.25
C THR A 41 1.86 -9.83 19.54
N ASN A 42 0.63 -9.30 19.43
CA ASN A 42 -0.17 -8.91 20.59
C ASN A 42 -0.48 -10.10 21.52
N GLN A 43 -0.50 -11.33 21.02
CA GLN A 43 -0.67 -12.55 21.81
C GLN A 43 0.64 -13.00 22.48
N THR A 44 1.79 -12.76 21.86
CA THR A 44 3.11 -13.16 22.40
C THR A 44 3.68 -12.18 23.43
N LYS A 45 2.98 -11.06 23.72
CA LYS A 45 3.41 -9.97 24.62
C LYS A 45 4.73 -9.29 24.19
N GLU A 46 5.10 -9.42 22.93
CA GLU A 46 6.20 -8.65 22.36
C GLU A 46 5.80 -7.17 22.24
N GLU A 47 6.76 -6.27 22.47
CA GLU A 47 6.51 -4.82 22.45
C GLU A 47 6.22 -4.28 21.04
N ALA A 48 6.71 -4.94 19.99
CA ALA A 48 6.50 -4.53 18.61
C ALA A 48 6.69 -5.67 17.61
N SER A 49 5.87 -5.70 16.56
CA SER A 49 6.07 -6.56 15.38
C SER A 49 7.03 -5.89 14.41
N ILE A 50 8.03 -6.62 13.92
CA ILE A 50 8.84 -6.20 12.78
C ILE A 50 8.31 -6.92 11.53
N LEU A 51 7.95 -6.15 10.51
CA LEU A 51 7.45 -6.66 9.24
C LEU A 51 8.44 -6.26 8.14
N ASP A 52 8.98 -7.25 7.42
CA ASP A 52 9.75 -7.00 6.21
C ASP A 52 8.82 -7.11 4.99
N PHE A 53 8.55 -5.98 4.35
CA PHE A 53 7.70 -5.96 3.17
C PHE A 53 8.36 -6.59 1.94
N ASN A 54 9.69 -6.79 1.91
CA ASN A 54 10.33 -7.56 0.83
C ASN A 54 10.01 -9.06 0.93
N GLU A 55 9.76 -9.56 2.14
CA GLU A 55 9.35 -10.96 2.36
C GLU A 55 7.83 -11.15 2.21
N LEU A 56 7.05 -10.11 2.57
CA LEU A 56 5.58 -10.19 2.60
C LEU A 56 4.89 -9.82 1.28
N CYS A 57 5.57 -9.11 0.38
CA CYS A 57 4.99 -8.56 -0.84
C CYS A 57 5.72 -9.08 -2.08
N ASP A 58 4.98 -9.46 -3.12
CA ASP A 58 5.49 -9.96 -4.40
C ASP A 58 5.37 -8.94 -5.56
N PHE A 59 4.93 -7.71 -5.25
CA PHE A 59 4.81 -6.63 -6.22
C PHE A 59 5.95 -5.62 -6.09
N ARG A 60 6.16 -4.85 -7.15
CA ARG A 60 7.21 -3.84 -7.23
C ARG A 60 6.79 -2.52 -6.56
N TRP A 61 7.73 -1.91 -5.87
CA TRP A 61 7.60 -0.58 -5.27
C TRP A 61 8.99 0.02 -5.08
N ASP A 62 9.10 1.34 -5.19
CA ASP A 62 10.34 2.09 -5.02
C ASP A 62 10.39 2.77 -3.63
N LYS A 63 9.22 3.18 -3.12
CA LYS A 63 9.08 3.90 -1.84
C LYS A 63 7.87 3.39 -1.05
N VAL A 64 7.99 3.42 0.27
CA VAL A 64 6.88 3.16 1.21
C VAL A 64 6.71 4.36 2.12
N TYR A 65 5.47 4.80 2.27
CA TYR A 65 5.09 5.87 3.17
C TYR A 65 4.13 5.36 4.23
N VAL A 66 4.26 5.86 5.46
CA VAL A 66 3.32 5.60 6.54
C VAL A 66 2.67 6.91 6.94
N PHE A 67 1.34 6.94 6.90
CA PHE A 67 0.53 8.07 7.30
C PHE A 67 -0.31 7.70 8.51
N GLY A 68 -0.24 8.54 9.54
CA GLY A 68 -1.04 8.36 10.74
C GLY A 68 -2.51 8.70 10.52
N PRO A 69 -3.38 8.42 11.50
CA PRO A 69 -4.82 8.61 11.37
C PRO A 69 -5.19 10.09 11.19
N GLU A 70 -4.40 10.97 11.78
CA GLU A 70 -4.60 12.42 11.73
C GLU A 70 -4.14 13.06 10.41
N THR A 71 -3.42 12.32 9.57
CA THR A 71 -2.88 12.87 8.32
C THR A 71 -4.00 13.21 7.34
N THR A 72 -4.02 14.46 6.90
CA THR A 72 -4.95 14.98 5.91
C THR A 72 -4.54 14.59 4.49
N ARG A 73 -5.48 14.62 3.55
CA ARG A 73 -5.18 14.36 2.14
C ARG A 73 -4.17 15.34 1.55
N SER A 74 -4.17 16.59 2.01
CA SER A 74 -3.22 17.60 1.54
C SER A 74 -1.80 17.23 1.93
N GLU A 75 -1.60 16.84 3.20
CA GLU A 75 -0.30 16.38 3.71
C GLU A 75 0.15 15.09 3.03
N VAL A 76 -0.78 14.16 2.73
CA VAL A 76 -0.46 12.95 1.95
C VAL A 76 0.07 13.33 0.57
N ASN A 77 -0.64 14.17 -0.18
CA ASN A 77 -0.22 14.58 -1.52
C ASN A 77 1.12 15.33 -1.50
N GLU A 78 1.32 16.20 -0.50
CA GLU A 78 2.58 16.92 -0.30
C GLU A 78 3.74 15.95 -0.05
N LYS A 79 3.55 14.94 0.81
CA LYS A 79 4.57 13.93 1.13
C LYS A 79 4.86 12.98 -0.03
N LEU A 80 3.83 12.64 -0.81
CA LEU A 80 3.99 11.82 -2.01
C LEU A 80 4.69 12.58 -3.14
N GLY A 81 4.52 13.91 -3.20
CA GLY A 81 5.01 14.74 -4.31
C GLY A 81 4.09 14.72 -5.54
N PHE A 82 2.94 14.04 -5.45
CA PHE A 82 1.92 13.97 -6.49
C PHE A 82 0.53 13.82 -5.87
N THR A 83 -0.52 14.05 -6.68
CA THR A 83 -1.90 13.90 -6.22
C THR A 83 -2.34 12.45 -6.30
N TRP A 84 -2.66 11.84 -5.15
CA TRP A 84 -3.32 10.53 -5.12
C TRP A 84 -4.85 10.69 -5.24
N SER A 85 -5.38 10.54 -6.45
CA SER A 85 -6.79 10.74 -6.77
C SER A 85 -7.76 9.90 -5.94
N GLU A 86 -7.38 8.66 -5.61
CA GLU A 86 -8.21 7.69 -4.93
C GLU A 86 -8.21 7.87 -3.41
N ALA A 87 -7.28 8.67 -2.85
CA ALA A 87 -7.12 8.86 -1.41
C ALA A 87 -8.44 9.17 -0.68
N LYS A 88 -9.29 10.04 -1.28
CA LYS A 88 -10.63 10.36 -0.75
C LYS A 88 -11.54 9.15 -0.70
N ALA A 89 -11.62 8.38 -1.79
CA ALA A 89 -12.46 7.19 -1.88
C ALA A 89 -11.97 6.09 -0.91
N LYS A 90 -10.66 6.03 -0.64
CA LYS A 90 -10.06 5.08 0.30
C LYS A 90 -10.17 5.50 1.78
N GLY A 91 -10.71 6.70 2.04
CA GLY A 91 -11.04 7.18 3.38
C GLY A 91 -9.94 7.97 4.08
N ILE A 92 -8.88 8.36 3.37
CA ILE A 92 -7.81 9.20 3.94
C ILE A 92 -8.36 10.55 4.38
N GLY A 93 -8.01 10.95 5.60
CA GLY A 93 -8.43 12.21 6.21
C GLY A 93 -9.92 12.30 6.55
N LYS A 94 -10.66 11.18 6.55
CA LYS A 94 -12.10 11.16 6.83
C LYS A 94 -12.41 11.03 8.33
N ASP A 95 -12.09 9.87 8.92
CA ASP A 95 -12.59 9.49 10.24
C ASP A 95 -11.48 9.37 11.30
N LYS A 96 -10.23 9.70 10.96
CA LYS A 96 -9.06 9.67 11.86
C LYS A 96 -8.88 8.36 12.64
N LYS A 97 -9.30 7.24 12.04
CA LYS A 97 -9.34 5.91 12.69
C LYS A 97 -8.29 4.95 12.18
N ASP A 98 -7.60 5.27 11.10
CA ASP A 98 -6.81 4.30 10.35
C ASP A 98 -5.45 4.90 10.00
N ASN A 99 -4.40 4.15 10.30
CA ASN A 99 -3.10 4.33 9.69
C ASN A 99 -3.14 3.83 8.23
N PHE A 100 -2.36 4.46 7.36
CA PHE A 100 -2.18 4.04 5.98
C PHE A 100 -0.71 3.71 5.71
N ILE A 101 -0.45 2.53 5.17
CA ILE A 101 0.84 2.18 4.56
C ILE A 101 0.65 2.27 3.05
N VAL A 102 1.45 3.08 2.36
CA VAL A 102 1.25 3.40 0.95
C VAL A 102 2.52 3.04 0.18
N PHE A 103 2.39 2.15 -0.79
CA PHE A 103 3.46 1.70 -1.67
C PHE A 103 3.41 2.48 -2.98
N VAL A 104 4.55 3.01 -3.39
CA VAL A 104 4.69 3.88 -4.56
C VAL A 104 5.72 3.29 -5.52
N GLU A 105 5.35 3.21 -6.80
CA GLU A 105 6.26 2.89 -7.91
C GLU A 105 6.07 3.96 -8.99
N ASN A 106 7.16 4.52 -9.54
CA ASN A 106 7.10 5.52 -10.61
C ASN A 106 6.13 6.70 -10.34
N ASP A 107 6.18 7.26 -9.13
CA ASP A 107 5.32 8.37 -8.67
C ASP A 107 3.81 8.07 -8.79
N GLN A 108 3.43 6.81 -8.62
CA GLN A 108 2.05 6.36 -8.53
C GLN A 108 1.88 5.37 -7.38
N VAL A 109 0.72 5.45 -6.70
CA VAL A 109 0.38 4.49 -5.66
C VAL A 109 -0.02 3.17 -6.31
N THR A 110 0.78 2.11 -6.08
CA THR A 110 0.52 0.77 -6.61
C THR A 110 -0.33 -0.06 -5.65
N GLN A 111 -0.07 0.07 -4.35
CA GLN A 111 -0.77 -0.63 -3.27
C GLN A 111 -0.90 0.24 -2.04
N TYR A 112 -1.88 -0.06 -1.19
CA TYR A 112 -1.98 0.54 0.14
C TYR A 112 -2.59 -0.44 1.14
N LEU A 113 -2.30 -0.23 2.42
CA LEU A 113 -2.90 -0.96 3.54
C LEU A 113 -3.59 0.02 4.45
N LYS A 114 -4.77 -0.39 4.92
CA LYS A 114 -5.56 0.36 5.88
C LYS A 114 -5.55 -0.39 7.21
N ILE A 115 -4.83 0.15 8.19
CA ILE A 115 -4.63 -0.49 9.49
C ILE A 115 -5.31 0.36 10.57
N PRO A 116 -6.34 -0.15 11.27
CA PRO A 116 -6.98 0.58 12.36
C PRO A 116 -5.97 1.07 13.41
N ALA A 117 -6.13 2.32 13.86
CA ALA A 117 -5.28 2.95 14.87
C ALA A 117 -5.28 2.20 16.21
N SER A 118 -6.32 1.39 16.46
CA SER A 118 -6.41 0.49 17.62
C SER A 118 -5.32 -0.57 17.66
N TYR A 119 -4.64 -0.84 16.53
CA TYR A 119 -3.49 -1.75 16.48
C TYR A 119 -2.17 -1.09 16.87
N GLY A 120 -2.17 0.21 17.16
CA GLY A 120 -1.00 0.96 17.63
C GLY A 120 -0.40 1.88 16.57
N THR A 121 0.82 2.34 16.87
CA THR A 121 1.60 3.24 16.01
C THR A 121 2.51 2.45 15.10
N ILE A 122 2.49 2.76 13.81
CA ILE A 122 3.37 2.16 12.81
C ILE A 122 4.59 3.05 12.65
N VAL A 123 5.77 2.51 12.90
CA VAL A 123 7.04 3.23 12.77
C VAL A 123 7.83 2.61 11.62
N PRO A 124 8.08 3.34 10.52
CA PRO A 124 8.99 2.88 9.48
C PRO A 124 10.38 2.69 10.07
N LYS A 125 10.91 1.48 9.97
CA LYS A 125 12.34 1.22 10.14
C LYS A 125 12.90 1.00 8.74
N THR A 126 13.66 1.95 8.24
CA THR A 126 14.55 1.66 7.11
C THR A 126 15.48 0.53 7.55
N SER A 127 15.68 -0.50 6.73
CA SER A 127 16.91 -1.29 6.87
C SER A 127 18.02 -0.26 6.76
N VAL A 128 18.70 0.02 7.87
CA VAL A 128 19.96 0.74 7.81
C VAL A 128 20.86 -0.24 7.06
N ALA A 129 21.01 -0.05 5.74
CA ALA A 129 22.19 -0.59 5.09
C ALA A 129 23.33 0.01 5.90
N ASN A 130 24.15 -0.85 6.52
CA ASN A 130 25.35 -0.42 7.21
C ASN A 130 26.05 0.61 6.32
N GLU A 131 26.02 1.88 6.72
CA GLU A 131 26.95 2.85 6.20
C GLU A 131 28.33 2.34 6.64
N SER A 132 29.13 1.99 5.64
CA SER A 132 30.52 1.54 5.80
C SER A 132 31.40 2.67 6.30
#